data_AF-A0A9E2DQT7-F1
#
_entry.id   AF-A0A9E2DQT7-F1
#
_cell.length_a   1.000
_cell.length_b   1.000
_cell.length_c   1.000
_cell.angle_alpha   90.00
_cell.angle_beta   90.00
_cell.angle_gamma   90.00
#
_symmetry.space_group_name_H-M   'P 1'
#
loop_
_entity.id
_entity.type
_entity.pdbx_description
1 polymer ?
#
loop_
_entity_poly.entity_id
_entity_poly.type
_entity_poly.pdbx_seq_one_letter_code
_entity_poly.pdbx_strand_id
1 'polypeptide(L)'
;MICDPMWASTKQDDQANDSLKRTIMVHADITQFTTAEEAPAYRSMPHNEEAEQALLGAMLVNNDVLNRIEDIVEREHFFIPVHGRIYAAVQQIVEKAQIANPITLKAYFDNDEALAEVGGASYLAQLAANAATIINAADYARQIHEHFLRRELIAIGEDMVNDAFEHSVDQAPESQIEEVEKQLFDLAESGNHGSEFRSFRDVAVEALGTMEAAFRKEAGMAG
;
A
#
# COMPACT_ATOMS: atom_id res chain seq x y z
N MET A 1 -8.69 -87.28 23.60
CA MET A 1 -7.38 -86.71 24.02
C MET A 1 -7.15 -85.51 23.10
N ILE A 2 -7.16 -84.25 23.52
CA ILE A 2 -6.83 -83.62 24.80
C ILE A 2 -7.69 -82.34 24.92
N CYS A 3 -8.27 -82.08 26.09
CA CYS A 3 -8.59 -80.73 26.55
C CYS A 3 -7.29 -80.16 27.16
N ASP A 4 -6.86 -78.96 26.76
CA ASP A 4 -6.52 -77.84 27.66
C ASP A 4 -5.88 -76.64 26.91
N PRO A 5 -5.89 -75.43 27.52
CA PRO A 5 -6.18 -74.18 26.84
C PRO A 5 -4.94 -73.28 26.68
N MET A 6 -5.02 -72.29 25.79
CA MET A 6 -3.99 -71.25 25.68
C MET A 6 -4.62 -69.86 25.78
N TRP A 7 -4.94 -69.47 27.00
CA TRP A 7 -5.10 -68.06 27.38
C TRP A 7 -3.69 -67.50 27.61
N ALA A 8 -3.02 -67.03 26.55
CA ALA A 8 -1.79 -66.28 26.70
C ALA A 8 -1.53 -65.47 25.44
N SER A 9 -2.09 -64.25 25.37
CA SER A 9 -1.49 -63.09 24.69
C SER A 9 -2.51 -61.95 24.55
N THR A 10 -2.81 -61.24 25.63
CA THR A 10 -3.58 -59.98 25.55
C THR A 10 -2.98 -58.85 26.40
N LYS A 11 -1.73 -58.98 26.86
CA LYS A 11 -1.05 -57.91 27.62
C LYS A 11 0.13 -57.25 26.90
N GLN A 12 0.56 -57.75 25.75
CA GLN A 12 1.68 -57.17 25.01
C GLN A 12 1.25 -56.04 24.05
N ASP A 13 0.00 -56.05 23.59
CA ASP A 13 -0.48 -55.10 22.58
C ASP A 13 -0.94 -53.76 23.17
N ASP A 14 -1.35 -53.73 24.44
CA ASP A 14 -1.80 -52.50 25.11
C ASP A 14 -0.63 -51.55 25.45
N GLN A 15 0.55 -52.08 25.78
CA GLN A 15 1.72 -51.27 26.10
C GLN A 15 2.37 -50.61 24.86
N ALA A 16 2.26 -51.26 23.70
CA ALA A 16 2.70 -50.70 22.43
C ALA A 16 1.76 -49.57 21.94
N ASN A 17 0.45 -49.70 22.19
CA ASN A 17 -0.54 -48.72 21.77
C ASN A 17 -0.54 -47.43 22.63
N ASP A 18 -0.19 -47.52 23.92
CA ASP A 18 -0.08 -46.32 24.79
C ASP A 18 1.18 -45.48 24.48
N SER A 19 2.27 -46.14 24.03
CA SER A 19 3.52 -45.47 23.68
C SER A 19 3.45 -44.74 22.33
N LEU A 20 2.65 -45.27 21.39
CA LEU A 20 2.34 -44.61 20.11
C LEU A 20 1.37 -43.43 20.27
N LYS A 21 0.45 -43.49 21.25
CA LYS A 21 -0.49 -42.40 21.52
C LYS A 21 0.16 -41.16 22.16
N ARG A 22 1.22 -41.31 22.95
CA ARG A 22 1.93 -40.16 23.56
C ARG A 22 2.93 -39.47 22.63
N THR A 23 3.44 -40.16 21.63
CA THR A 23 4.41 -39.59 20.68
C THR A 23 3.74 -38.78 19.56
N ILE A 24 2.47 -39.05 19.25
CA ILE A 24 1.71 -38.34 18.20
C ILE A 24 0.86 -37.19 18.80
N MET A 25 1.01 -36.89 20.09
CA MET A 25 0.23 -35.86 20.79
C MET A 25 1.06 -34.61 21.17
N VAL A 26 1.91 -34.12 20.26
CA VAL A 26 2.60 -32.82 20.42
C VAL A 26 2.58 -31.92 19.17
N HIS A 27 2.04 -32.32 18.00
CA HIS A 27 2.08 -31.46 16.80
C HIS A 27 0.79 -31.41 15.97
N ALA A 28 -0.37 -31.36 16.61
CA ALA A 28 -1.63 -31.13 15.91
C ALA A 28 -2.52 -30.15 16.69
N ASP A 29 -2.07 -28.90 16.74
CA ASP A 29 -2.89 -27.76 17.18
C ASP A 29 -2.72 -26.61 16.16
N ILE A 30 -2.96 -26.92 14.88
CA ILE A 30 -2.99 -25.93 13.78
C ILE A 30 -4.37 -25.93 13.09
N THR A 31 -5.34 -26.71 13.57
CA THR A 31 -6.66 -26.88 12.93
C THR A 31 -7.75 -25.95 13.46
N GLN A 32 -7.41 -24.81 14.08
CA GLN A 32 -8.41 -23.81 14.53
C GLN A 32 -8.19 -22.40 13.95
N PHE A 33 -7.49 -22.27 12.83
CA PHE A 33 -7.62 -21.08 11.99
C PHE A 33 -8.20 -21.48 10.66
N THR A 34 -9.17 -20.68 10.20
CA THR A 34 -9.96 -20.79 8.97
C THR A 34 -10.95 -21.96 8.91
N THR A 35 -12.23 -21.66 9.15
CA THR A 35 -13.19 -21.41 8.06
C THR A 35 -14.41 -20.71 8.65
N ALA A 36 -14.35 -19.38 8.76
CA ALA A 36 -15.57 -18.62 8.57
C ALA A 36 -15.83 -18.66 7.07
N GLU A 37 -16.94 -19.27 6.67
CA GLU A 37 -17.43 -19.27 5.31
C GLU A 37 -17.88 -17.83 4.99
N GLU A 38 -16.91 -16.94 4.77
CA GLU A 38 -17.16 -15.62 4.23
C GLU A 38 -17.59 -15.80 2.77
N ALA A 39 -18.84 -15.47 2.48
CA ALA A 39 -19.29 -15.15 1.12
C ALA A 39 -18.23 -14.26 0.44
N PRO A 40 -17.99 -14.38 -0.88
CA PRO A 40 -16.90 -13.65 -1.52
C PRO A 40 -17.05 -12.16 -1.22
N ALA A 41 -16.19 -11.65 -0.34
CA ALA A 41 -16.07 -10.22 -0.12
C ALA A 41 -15.74 -9.64 -1.49
N TYR A 42 -16.65 -8.84 -2.05
CA TYR A 42 -16.36 -8.07 -3.25
C TYR A 42 -15.14 -7.21 -2.90
N ARG A 43 -13.96 -7.62 -3.37
CA ARG A 43 -12.72 -6.89 -3.12
C ARG A 43 -12.80 -5.61 -3.92
N SER A 44 -12.87 -4.47 -3.24
CA SER A 44 -12.71 -3.17 -3.88
C SER A 44 -11.21 -2.87 -4.05
N MET A 45 -10.88 -2.13 -5.11
CA MET A 45 -9.52 -1.64 -5.30
C MET A 45 -9.10 -0.78 -4.11
N PRO A 46 -7.86 -0.87 -3.61
CA PRO A 46 -7.38 -0.03 -2.51
C PRO A 46 -7.47 1.47 -2.84
N HIS A 47 -8.19 2.22 -2.00
CA HIS A 47 -8.35 3.66 -2.12
C HIS A 47 -8.71 4.27 -0.75
N ASN A 48 -8.61 5.60 -0.66
CA ASN A 48 -9.05 6.39 0.49
C ASN A 48 -9.59 7.73 -0.04
N GLU A 49 -10.90 7.82 -0.24
CA GLU A 49 -11.54 9.00 -0.85
C GLU A 49 -11.41 10.22 0.07
N GLU A 50 -11.47 10.01 1.38
CA GLU A 50 -11.34 11.06 2.38
C GLU A 50 -9.95 11.71 2.33
N ALA A 51 -8.89 10.92 2.14
CA ALA A 51 -7.53 11.43 1.97
C ALA A 51 -7.39 12.28 0.70
N GLU A 52 -7.99 11.84 -0.42
CA GLU A 52 -7.98 12.59 -1.67
C GLU A 52 -8.72 13.93 -1.54
N GLN A 53 -9.94 13.91 -0.98
CA GLN A 53 -10.73 15.11 -0.75
C GLN A 53 -10.02 16.06 0.21
N ALA A 54 -9.41 15.53 1.26
CA ALA A 54 -8.64 16.29 2.21
C ALA A 54 -7.45 16.99 1.51
N LEU A 55 -6.64 16.24 0.78
CA LEU A 55 -5.48 16.79 0.08
C LEU A 55 -5.89 17.93 -0.87
N LEU A 56 -6.91 17.71 -1.70
CA LEU A 56 -7.42 18.72 -2.63
C LEU A 56 -7.98 19.94 -1.90
N GLY A 57 -8.75 19.73 -0.82
CA GLY A 57 -9.25 20.82 0.01
C GLY A 57 -8.11 21.68 0.57
N ALA A 58 -7.07 21.04 1.12
CA ALA A 58 -5.90 21.73 1.64
C ALA A 58 -5.20 22.55 0.55
N MET A 59 -5.04 21.99 -0.66
CA MET A 59 -4.44 22.69 -1.80
C MET A 59 -5.27 23.90 -2.25
N LEU A 60 -6.60 23.82 -2.24
CA LEU A 60 -7.49 24.91 -2.63
C LEU A 60 -7.53 26.07 -1.62
N VAL A 61 -7.17 25.80 -0.37
CA VAL A 61 -7.08 26.83 0.70
C VAL A 61 -5.66 27.39 0.81
N ASN A 62 -4.65 26.55 0.66
CA ASN A 62 -3.25 26.93 0.72
C ASN A 62 -2.47 26.29 -0.44
N ASN A 63 -2.18 27.07 -1.48
CA ASN A 63 -1.45 26.56 -2.65
C ASN A 63 0.03 26.20 -2.33
N ASP A 64 0.62 26.68 -1.22
CA ASP A 64 1.98 26.31 -0.80
C ASP A 64 2.09 24.81 -0.46
N VAL A 65 0.94 24.15 -0.22
CA VAL A 65 0.87 22.70 -0.03
C VAL A 65 1.41 21.96 -1.26
N LEU A 66 1.20 22.48 -2.47
CA LEU A 66 1.63 21.83 -3.71
C LEU A 66 3.14 21.56 -3.72
N ASN A 67 3.96 22.56 -3.38
CA ASN A 67 5.42 22.44 -3.34
C ASN A 67 5.91 21.40 -2.30
N ARG A 68 5.06 20.99 -1.36
CA ARG A 68 5.41 20.00 -0.31
C ARG A 68 5.06 18.58 -0.70
N ILE A 69 4.25 18.40 -1.73
CA ILE A 69 3.68 17.10 -2.14
C ILE A 69 3.95 16.77 -3.60
N GLU A 70 4.51 17.70 -4.37
CA GLU A 70 4.77 17.53 -5.81
C GLU A 70 5.64 16.31 -6.12
N ASP A 71 6.59 15.98 -5.24
CA ASP A 71 7.44 14.80 -5.33
C ASP A 71 6.79 13.51 -4.78
N ILE A 72 5.57 13.58 -4.23
CA ILE A 72 4.90 12.45 -3.57
C ILE A 72 3.72 11.94 -4.39
N VAL A 73 2.97 12.84 -5.02
CA VAL A 73 1.71 12.52 -5.69
C VAL A 73 1.64 13.12 -7.08
N GLU A 74 1.23 12.29 -8.02
CA GLU A 74 0.85 12.68 -9.38
C GLU A 74 -0.65 12.52 -9.60
N ARG A 75 -1.19 13.11 -10.67
CA ARG A 75 -2.64 13.05 -10.97
C ARG A 75 -3.13 11.60 -11.18
N GLU A 76 -2.28 10.71 -11.67
CA GLU A 76 -2.54 9.29 -11.91
C GLU A 76 -2.69 8.50 -10.61
N HIS A 77 -2.18 9.01 -9.48
CA HIS A 77 -2.24 8.32 -8.19
C HIS A 77 -3.63 8.40 -7.54
N PHE A 78 -4.48 9.32 -7.98
CA PHE A 78 -5.85 9.44 -7.47
C PHE A 78 -6.73 8.30 -7.99
N PHE A 79 -7.49 7.68 -7.10
CA PHE A 79 -8.46 6.64 -7.46
C PHE A 79 -9.68 7.25 -8.17
N ILE A 80 -10.15 8.41 -7.71
CA ILE A 80 -11.27 9.11 -8.34
C ILE A 80 -10.72 9.97 -9.49
N PRO A 81 -11.09 9.70 -10.75
CA PRO A 81 -10.50 10.41 -11.90
C PRO A 81 -10.70 11.92 -11.84
N VAL A 82 -11.85 12.37 -11.32
CA VAL A 82 -12.14 13.80 -11.16
C VAL A 82 -11.14 14.46 -10.19
N HIS A 83 -10.68 13.77 -9.15
CA HIS A 83 -9.69 14.30 -8.22
C HIS A 83 -8.33 14.52 -8.88
N GLY A 84 -7.86 13.55 -9.67
CA GLY A 84 -6.63 13.71 -10.47
C GLY A 84 -6.71 14.89 -11.44
N ARG A 85 -7.89 15.13 -12.04
CA ARG A 85 -8.11 16.29 -12.91
C ARG A 85 -8.08 17.62 -12.16
N ILE A 86 -8.67 17.68 -10.97
CA ILE A 86 -8.61 18.85 -10.08
C ILE A 86 -7.14 19.11 -9.69
N TYR A 87 -6.40 18.09 -9.27
CA TYR A 87 -4.98 18.19 -8.93
C TYR A 87 -4.16 18.79 -10.08
N ALA A 88 -4.31 18.24 -11.29
CA ALA A 88 -3.62 18.73 -12.49
C ALA A 88 -4.00 20.18 -12.84
N ALA A 89 -5.27 20.58 -12.66
CA ALA A 89 -5.70 21.95 -12.88
C ALA A 89 -5.08 22.91 -11.84
N VAL A 90 -4.99 22.49 -10.56
CA VAL A 90 -4.30 23.27 -9.53
C VAL A 90 -2.83 23.47 -9.91
N GLN A 91 -2.12 22.40 -10.30
CA GLN A 91 -0.73 22.49 -10.78
C GLN A 91 -0.57 23.53 -11.90
N GLN A 92 -1.37 23.42 -12.96
CA GLN A 92 -1.29 24.34 -14.11
C GLN A 92 -1.57 25.81 -13.74
N ILE A 93 -2.49 26.07 -12.81
CA ILE A 93 -2.80 27.42 -12.36
C ILE A 93 -1.64 27.99 -11.54
N VAL A 94 -1.09 27.18 -10.63
CA VAL A 94 0.04 27.59 -9.77
C VAL A 94 1.32 27.80 -10.59
N GLU A 95 1.60 26.96 -11.58
CA GLU A 95 2.72 27.12 -12.54
C GLU A 95 2.66 28.45 -13.30
N LYS A 96 1.44 28.94 -13.59
CA LYS A 96 1.21 30.26 -14.20
C LYS A 96 1.30 31.42 -13.19
N ALA A 97 1.78 31.15 -11.98
CA ALA A 97 1.82 32.08 -10.85
C ALA A 97 0.45 32.66 -10.48
N GLN A 98 -0.62 31.88 -10.66
CA GLN A 98 -1.98 32.24 -10.28
C GLN A 98 -2.42 31.45 -9.04
N ILE A 99 -3.40 31.99 -8.31
CA ILE A 99 -3.95 31.32 -7.12
C ILE A 99 -5.04 30.35 -7.55
N ALA A 100 -4.85 29.07 -7.23
CA ALA A 100 -5.84 28.02 -7.42
C ALA A 100 -6.81 28.01 -6.24
N ASN A 101 -8.08 28.29 -6.51
CA ASN A 101 -9.17 28.28 -5.54
C ASN A 101 -10.48 27.89 -6.24
N PRO A 102 -11.58 27.61 -5.52
CA PRO A 102 -12.82 27.16 -6.14
C PRO A 102 -13.36 28.10 -7.25
N ILE A 103 -13.11 29.41 -7.14
CA ILE A 103 -13.57 30.40 -8.13
C ILE A 103 -12.72 30.34 -9.39
N THR A 104 -11.39 30.27 -9.25
CA THR A 104 -10.48 30.21 -10.41
C THR A 104 -10.55 28.86 -11.12
N LEU A 105 -10.72 27.76 -10.38
CA LEU A 105 -10.93 26.44 -10.95
C LEU A 105 -12.26 26.32 -11.68
N LYS A 106 -13.33 27.00 -11.22
CA LYS A 106 -14.62 26.97 -11.91
C LYS A 106 -14.48 27.33 -13.39
N ALA A 107 -13.73 28.38 -13.71
CA ALA A 107 -13.51 28.81 -15.10
C ALA A 107 -12.76 27.75 -15.94
N TYR A 108 -11.92 26.93 -15.31
CA TYR A 108 -11.23 25.81 -15.95
C TYR A 108 -12.15 24.62 -16.23
N PHE A 109 -13.24 24.47 -15.46
CA PHE A 109 -14.16 23.33 -15.54
C PHE A 109 -15.59 23.71 -15.97
N ASP A 110 -15.82 24.93 -16.48
CA ASP A 110 -17.16 25.46 -16.74
C ASP A 110 -17.98 24.61 -17.75
N ASN A 111 -17.32 23.84 -18.62
CA ASN A 111 -17.95 22.90 -19.57
C ASN A 111 -17.50 21.45 -19.33
N ASP A 112 -17.05 21.13 -18.12
CA ASP A 112 -16.54 19.81 -17.81
C ASP A 112 -17.64 18.86 -17.35
N GLU A 113 -17.95 17.85 -18.16
CA GLU A 113 -19.00 16.88 -17.85
C GLU A 113 -18.68 16.05 -16.60
N ALA A 114 -17.42 15.65 -16.39
CA ALA A 114 -17.06 14.82 -15.25
C ALA A 114 -17.09 15.60 -13.93
N LEU A 115 -16.72 16.89 -13.94
CA LEU A 115 -16.91 17.72 -12.74
C LEU A 115 -18.40 17.97 -12.51
N ALA A 116 -19.21 18.14 -13.56
CA ALA A 116 -20.65 18.32 -13.43
C ALA A 116 -21.33 17.12 -12.74
N GLU A 117 -20.89 15.89 -13.01
CA GLU A 117 -21.40 14.66 -12.38
C GLU A 117 -21.19 14.63 -10.86
N VAL A 118 -20.09 15.20 -10.35
CA VAL A 118 -19.81 15.25 -8.90
C VAL A 118 -20.37 16.50 -8.20
N GLY A 119 -21.15 17.33 -8.91
CA GLY A 119 -21.76 18.55 -8.36
C GLY A 119 -21.13 19.87 -8.84
N GLY A 120 -20.22 19.82 -9.80
CA GLY A 120 -19.66 20.98 -10.49
C GLY A 120 -18.91 21.93 -9.56
N ALA A 121 -19.11 23.24 -9.74
CA ALA A 121 -18.48 24.26 -8.91
C ALA A 121 -18.84 24.15 -7.41
N SER A 122 -19.99 23.57 -7.08
CA SER A 122 -20.39 23.37 -5.67
C SER A 122 -19.52 22.31 -4.98
N TYR A 123 -18.99 21.34 -5.73
CA TYR A 123 -18.08 20.32 -5.22
C TYR A 123 -16.73 20.93 -4.82
N LEU A 124 -16.17 21.80 -5.68
CA LEU A 124 -14.93 22.53 -5.38
C LEU A 124 -15.05 23.37 -4.10
N ALA A 125 -16.20 24.02 -3.90
CA ALA A 125 -16.47 24.79 -2.68
C ALA A 125 -16.56 23.89 -1.44
N GLN A 126 -17.15 22.69 -1.56
CA GLN A 126 -17.21 21.71 -0.47
C GLN A 126 -15.82 21.18 -0.09
N LEU A 127 -14.98 20.85 -1.08
CA LEU A 127 -13.59 20.43 -0.84
C LEU A 127 -12.83 21.49 -0.03
N ALA A 128 -12.89 22.75 -0.46
CA ALA A 128 -12.23 23.85 0.24
C ALA A 128 -12.81 24.09 1.65
N ALA A 129 -14.11 23.92 1.85
CA ALA A 129 -14.74 24.08 3.16
C ALA A 129 -14.31 22.98 4.16
N ASN A 130 -14.11 21.75 3.68
CA ASN A 130 -13.67 20.62 4.49
C ASN A 130 -12.17 20.66 4.82
N ALA A 131 -11.42 21.60 4.24
CA ALA A 131 -9.98 21.73 4.43
C ALA A 131 -9.55 22.23 5.83
N ALA A 132 -10.46 22.85 6.59
CA ALA A 132 -10.15 23.52 7.85
C ALA A 132 -9.64 22.57 8.97
N THR A 133 -9.81 21.27 8.81
CA THR A 133 -9.37 20.24 9.77
C THR A 133 -7.99 19.64 9.43
N ILE A 134 -7.37 20.07 8.34
CA ILE A 134 -6.23 19.37 7.74
C ILE A 134 -4.92 19.99 8.21
N ILE A 135 -4.26 19.26 9.10
CA ILE A 135 -2.96 19.65 9.65
C ILE A 135 -1.80 19.11 8.80
N ASN A 136 -1.97 17.94 8.18
CA ASN A 136 -0.86 17.24 7.52
C ASN A 136 -1.19 16.74 6.10
N ALA A 137 -1.10 17.64 5.12
CA ALA A 137 -1.30 17.31 3.70
C ALA A 137 -0.31 16.27 3.16
N ALA A 138 0.93 16.25 3.67
CA ALA A 138 1.94 15.29 3.24
C ALA A 138 1.58 13.84 3.66
N ASP A 139 0.90 13.65 4.79
CA ASP A 139 0.43 12.32 5.20
C ASP A 139 -0.67 11.81 4.26
N TYR A 140 -1.59 12.67 3.85
CA TYR A 140 -2.62 12.30 2.88
C TYR A 140 -2.03 12.00 1.51
N ALA A 141 -1.06 12.79 1.05
CA ALA A 141 -0.34 12.50 -0.19
C ALA A 141 0.34 11.13 -0.15
N ARG A 142 1.02 10.80 0.97
CA ARG A 142 1.63 9.48 1.15
C ARG A 142 0.61 8.35 1.15
N GLN A 143 -0.54 8.52 1.82
CA GLN A 143 -1.61 7.51 1.80
C GLN A 143 -2.15 7.27 0.38
N ILE A 144 -2.37 8.33 -0.41
CA ILE A 144 -2.83 8.22 -1.80
C ILE A 144 -1.81 7.45 -2.64
N HIS A 145 -0.52 7.79 -2.50
CA HIS A 145 0.56 7.09 -3.18
C HIS A 145 0.66 5.61 -2.76
N GLU A 146 0.59 5.30 -1.46
CA GLU A 146 0.57 3.91 -0.98
C GLU A 146 -0.61 3.12 -1.54
N HIS A 147 -1.79 3.73 -1.64
CA HIS A 147 -2.94 3.09 -2.26
C HIS A 147 -2.76 2.88 -3.77
N PHE A 148 -2.16 3.84 -4.47
CA PHE A 148 -1.78 3.70 -5.87
C PHE A 148 -0.83 2.51 -6.08
N LEU A 149 0.26 2.41 -5.31
CA LEU A 149 1.18 1.27 -5.40
C LEU A 149 0.48 -0.07 -5.18
N ARG A 150 -0.48 -0.14 -4.24
CA ARG A 150 -1.26 -1.36 -4.03
C ARG A 150 -2.15 -1.69 -5.24
N ARG A 151 -2.70 -0.69 -5.94
CA ARG A 151 -3.48 -0.91 -7.16
C ARG A 151 -2.60 -1.41 -8.29
N GLU A 152 -1.40 -0.85 -8.47
CA GLU A 152 -0.43 -1.32 -9.47
C GLU A 152 0.01 -2.76 -9.19
N LEU A 153 0.30 -3.11 -7.93
CA LEU A 153 0.61 -4.48 -7.55
C LEU A 153 -0.53 -5.46 -7.85
N ILE A 154 -1.79 -5.04 -7.67
CA ILE A 154 -2.95 -5.85 -8.01
C ILE A 154 -3.02 -6.03 -9.53
N ALA A 155 -2.84 -4.97 -10.31
CA ALA A 155 -2.86 -5.03 -11.77
C ALA A 155 -1.78 -5.98 -12.31
N ILE A 156 -0.52 -5.83 -11.88
CA ILE A 156 0.58 -6.74 -12.23
C ILE A 156 0.24 -8.19 -11.84
N GLY A 157 -0.37 -8.39 -10.67
CA GLY A 157 -0.79 -9.71 -10.22
C GLY A 157 -1.88 -10.34 -11.07
N GLU A 158 -2.86 -9.54 -11.51
CA GLU A 158 -3.94 -9.98 -12.42
C GLU A 158 -3.39 -10.31 -13.81
N ASP A 159 -2.53 -9.47 -14.36
CA ASP A 159 -1.86 -9.67 -15.65
C ASP A 159 -1.00 -10.93 -15.62
N MET A 160 -0.17 -11.11 -14.58
CA MET A 160 0.62 -12.32 -14.39
C MET A 160 -0.25 -13.59 -14.36
N VAL A 161 -1.40 -13.55 -13.68
CA VAL A 161 -2.31 -14.70 -13.64
C VAL A 161 -2.89 -14.98 -15.03
N ASN A 162 -3.32 -13.95 -15.75
CA ASN A 162 -3.87 -14.08 -17.11
C ASN A 162 -2.83 -14.65 -18.08
N ASP A 163 -1.62 -14.10 -18.06
CA ASP A 163 -0.50 -14.52 -18.91
C ASP A 163 -0.09 -15.97 -18.62
N ALA A 164 -0.09 -16.38 -17.35
CA ALA A 164 0.22 -17.76 -16.97
C ALA A 164 -0.82 -18.80 -17.46
N PHE A 165 -2.06 -18.38 -17.71
CA PHE A 165 -3.09 -19.24 -18.33
C PHE A 165 -3.01 -19.27 -19.86
N GLU A 166 -2.37 -18.29 -20.50
CA GLU A 166 -2.21 -18.20 -21.94
C GLU A 166 -1.24 -19.28 -22.46
N HIS A 167 -1.74 -20.21 -23.28
CA HIS A 167 -0.89 -21.26 -23.87
C HIS A 167 -0.43 -20.84 -25.25
N SER A 168 0.54 -19.92 -25.32
CA SER A 168 1.16 -19.47 -26.57
C SER A 168 2.48 -20.20 -26.84
N VAL A 169 2.72 -20.58 -28.10
CA VAL A 169 4.01 -21.17 -28.53
C VAL A 169 5.12 -20.11 -28.55
N ASP A 170 4.74 -18.84 -28.68
CA ASP A 170 5.67 -17.71 -28.81
C ASP A 170 6.04 -17.07 -27.46
N GLN A 171 5.40 -17.47 -26.36
CA GLN A 171 5.72 -17.00 -25.02
C GLN A 171 6.13 -18.17 -24.13
N ALA A 172 7.45 -18.32 -23.96
CA ALA A 172 8.00 -19.26 -22.99
C ALA A 172 7.74 -18.76 -21.56
N PRO A 173 7.53 -19.65 -20.57
CA PRO A 173 7.33 -19.26 -19.18
C PRO A 173 8.45 -18.39 -18.61
N GLU A 174 9.69 -18.59 -19.04
CA GLU A 174 10.83 -17.77 -18.65
C GLU A 174 10.67 -16.31 -19.07
N SER A 175 10.14 -16.05 -20.28
CA SER A 175 9.88 -14.69 -20.75
C SER A 175 8.76 -14.00 -19.99
N GLN A 176 7.76 -14.74 -19.51
CA GLN A 176 6.70 -14.20 -18.66
C GLN A 176 7.25 -13.77 -17.29
N ILE A 177 8.17 -14.56 -16.71
CA ILE A 177 8.86 -14.20 -15.46
C ILE A 177 9.68 -12.91 -15.66
N GLU A 178 10.47 -12.83 -16.72
CA GLU A 178 11.29 -11.64 -17.02
C GLU A 178 10.44 -10.37 -17.16
N GLU A 179 9.27 -10.44 -17.81
CA GLU A 179 8.37 -9.30 -17.96
C GLU A 179 7.76 -8.85 -16.62
N VAL A 180 7.31 -9.79 -15.78
CA VAL A 180 6.78 -9.47 -14.44
C VAL A 180 7.87 -8.88 -13.54
N GLU A 181 9.09 -9.43 -13.58
CA GLU A 181 10.24 -8.88 -12.82
C GLU A 181 10.52 -7.44 -13.23
N LYS A 182 10.48 -7.15 -14.54
CA LYS A 182 10.64 -5.80 -15.07
C LYS A 182 9.53 -4.86 -14.61
N GLN A 183 8.27 -5.26 -14.67
CA GLN A 183 7.15 -4.45 -14.19
C GLN A 183 7.25 -4.15 -12.68
N LEU A 184 7.61 -5.14 -11.87
CA LEU A 184 7.82 -4.95 -10.44
C LEU A 184 9.02 -4.03 -10.14
N PHE A 185 10.08 -4.12 -10.93
CA PHE A 185 11.23 -3.22 -10.84
C PHE A 185 10.85 -1.79 -11.19
N ASP A 186 10.15 -1.58 -12.30
CA ASP A 186 9.67 -0.27 -12.73
C ASP A 186 8.73 0.36 -11.69
N LEU A 187 7.86 -0.44 -11.07
CA LEU A 187 6.99 -0.01 -9.97
C LEU A 187 7.77 0.34 -8.69
N ALA A 188 8.84 -0.40 -8.37
CA ALA A 188 9.68 -0.10 -7.21
C ALA A 188 10.45 1.21 -7.39
N GLU A 189 10.91 1.50 -8.62
CA GLU A 189 11.61 2.75 -8.94
C GLU A 189 10.63 3.95 -8.94
N SER A 190 9.45 3.79 -9.53
CA SER A 190 8.41 4.83 -9.52
C SER A 190 7.80 5.05 -8.12
N GLY A 191 7.83 4.05 -7.23
CA GLY A 191 7.42 4.22 -5.84
C GLY A 191 8.42 5.00 -4.98
N ASN A 192 9.61 5.31 -5.49
CA ASN A 192 10.72 5.83 -4.69
C ASN A 192 10.91 7.36 -4.75
N HIS A 193 9.96 8.11 -5.32
CA HIS A 193 10.05 9.58 -5.39
C HIS A 193 10.18 10.27 -4.01
N GLY A 194 9.80 9.58 -2.92
CA GLY A 194 9.93 10.06 -1.54
C GLY A 194 11.18 9.60 -0.76
N SER A 195 12.07 8.78 -1.33
CA SER A 195 13.34 8.46 -0.69
C SER A 195 14.30 9.63 -0.86
N GLU A 196 14.29 10.53 0.11
CA GLU A 196 15.27 11.60 0.29
C GLU A 196 16.67 11.12 -0.15
N PHE A 197 17.18 11.69 -1.24
CA PHE A 197 18.53 11.44 -1.72
C PHE A 197 19.50 12.03 -0.70
N ARG A 198 19.75 11.31 0.40
CA ARG A 198 20.65 11.79 1.45
C ARG A 198 22.05 11.80 0.87
N SER A 199 22.68 12.97 0.86
CA SER A 199 24.03 13.06 0.36
C SER A 199 24.94 12.19 1.22
N PHE A 200 25.97 11.58 0.62
CA PHE A 200 26.96 10.79 1.37
C PHE A 200 27.52 11.57 2.57
N ARG A 201 27.64 12.90 2.44
CA ARG A 201 28.07 13.80 3.50
C ARG A 201 27.09 13.79 4.68
N ASP A 202 25.79 13.87 4.43
CA ASP A 202 24.78 13.92 5.50
C ASP A 202 24.75 12.61 6.29
N VAL A 203 24.83 11.48 5.57
CA VAL A 203 24.92 10.14 6.17
C VAL A 203 26.21 9.99 7.00
N ALA A 204 27.35 10.51 6.51
CA ALA A 204 28.61 10.46 7.24
C ALA A 204 28.59 11.33 8.51
N VAL A 205 27.97 12.51 8.45
CA VAL A 205 27.84 13.42 9.61
C VAL A 205 26.93 12.81 10.68
N GLU A 206 25.82 12.17 10.29
CA GLU A 206 24.93 11.46 11.21
C GLU A 206 25.62 10.26 11.88
N ALA A 207 26.37 9.47 11.09
CA ALA A 207 27.16 8.35 11.62
C ALA A 207 28.21 8.82 12.63
N LEU A 208 28.89 9.94 12.38
CA LEU A 208 29.81 10.55 13.34
C LEU A 208 29.10 11.05 14.60
N GLY A 209 27.95 11.70 14.46
CA GLY A 209 27.16 12.17 15.60
C GLY A 209 26.64 11.04 16.50
N THR A 210 26.22 9.92 15.91
CA THR A 210 25.82 8.72 16.67
C THR A 210 26.99 8.05 17.37
N MET A 211 28.18 8.00 16.73
CA MET A 211 29.42 7.56 17.36
C MET A 211 29.83 8.46 18.54
N GLU A 212 29.78 9.78 18.40
CA GLU A 212 30.09 10.73 19.48
C GLU A 212 29.11 10.60 20.65
N ALA A 213 27.81 10.44 20.35
CA ALA A 213 26.79 10.25 21.37
C ALA A 213 26.98 8.93 22.15
N ALA A 214 27.33 7.85 21.45
CA ALA A 214 27.66 6.57 22.07
C ALA A 214 28.92 6.66 22.93
N PHE A 215 29.98 7.31 22.43
CA PHE A 215 31.24 7.48 23.15
C PHE A 215 31.08 8.34 24.40
N ARG A 216 30.30 9.42 24.32
CA ARG A 216 30.00 10.27 25.48
C ARG A 216 29.18 9.55 26.54
N LYS A 217 28.27 8.67 26.12
CA LYS A 217 27.48 7.83 27.02
C LYS A 217 28.35 6.78 27.73
N GLU A 218 29.34 6.22 27.04
CA GLU A 218 30.30 5.27 27.62
C GLU A 218 31.29 5.95 28.57
N ALA A 219 31.81 7.14 28.20
CA ALA A 219 32.67 7.95 29.07
C ALA A 219 31.95 8.49 30.32
N GLY A 220 30.63 8.68 30.27
CA GLY A 220 29.81 9.11 31.40
C GLY A 220 29.41 8.00 32.39
N MET A 221 29.68 6.73 32.07
CA MET A 221 29.38 5.58 32.94
C MET A 221 30.62 4.99 33.62
N ALA A 222 31.81 5.54 33.38
CA ALA A 222 33.09 5.13 33.97
C ALA A 222 33.59 6.16 35.01
N GLY A 223 32.71 6.60 35.91
CA GLY A 223 33.01 7.47 37.05
C GLY A 223 32.30 7.02 38.31
#